data_AF-Q8RQH0-F1
#
_entry.id   AF-Q8RQH0-F1
#
_cell.length_a   1.000
_cell.length_b   1.000
_cell.length_c   1.000
_cell.angle_alpha   90.00
_cell.angle_beta   90.00
_cell.angle_gamma   90.00
#
_symmetry.space_group_name_H-M   'P 1'
#
loop_
_entity.id
_entity.type
_entity.pdbx_description
1 polymer ?
#
loop_
_entity_poly.entity_id
_entity_poly.type
_entity_poly.pdbx_seq_one_letter_code
_entity_poly.pdbx_strand_id
1 'polypeptide(L)'
;LPHHNALDMELYMRIAIELHLKRLIVGGLEKVYEIGRVFRNEGVSTRHNPEFTMIELYEAYADYKDIMKLTEDMVAHIAKKVLGTTTIQYGDYEINLEPEWTRLHMVDAIKQYSGADFWNPMSIEEARELAKEHNVEIKDTMEVGHIINEFFEQKVEDKLIQPTFIYGHPVEISPLAKKNDED
;
A
#
# COMPACT_ATOMS: atom_id res chain seq x y z
N LEU A 1 -15.83 -17.31 -14.08
CA LEU A 1 -15.94 -17.32 -12.61
C LEU A 1 -16.27 -18.74 -12.17
N PRO A 2 -15.76 -19.24 -11.03
CA PRO A 2 -16.14 -20.55 -10.54
C PRO A 2 -17.62 -20.59 -10.14
N HIS A 3 -18.23 -21.78 -10.27
CA HIS A 3 -19.64 -22.02 -9.98
C HIS A 3 -19.79 -23.28 -9.11
N HIS A 4 -20.62 -23.21 -8.07
CA HIS A 4 -20.86 -24.32 -7.15
C HIS A 4 -22.10 -25.11 -7.56
N ASN A 5 -21.91 -26.18 -8.35
CA ASN A 5 -23.00 -26.96 -9.00
C ASN A 5 -24.16 -27.38 -8.09
N ALA A 6 -23.87 -27.89 -6.89
CA ALA A 6 -24.92 -28.39 -6.00
C ALA A 6 -25.77 -27.30 -5.34
N LEU A 7 -25.25 -26.07 -5.27
CA LEU A 7 -25.93 -24.90 -4.69
C LEU A 7 -26.39 -23.92 -5.76
N ASP A 8 -26.09 -24.21 -7.04
CA ASP A 8 -26.37 -23.35 -8.18
C ASP A 8 -26.00 -21.88 -7.93
N MET A 9 -24.75 -21.65 -7.50
CA MET A 9 -24.29 -20.30 -7.12
C MET A 9 -22.94 -19.94 -7.73
N GLU A 10 -22.82 -18.69 -8.16
CA GLU A 10 -21.54 -18.10 -8.56
C GLU A 10 -20.70 -17.77 -7.33
N LEU A 11 -19.40 -18.03 -7.43
CA LEU A 11 -18.43 -17.70 -6.40
C LEU A 11 -17.26 -16.93 -7.00
N TYR A 12 -16.56 -16.20 -6.14
CA TYR A 12 -15.38 -15.43 -6.50
C TYR A 12 -14.21 -15.90 -5.66
N MET A 13 -13.07 -16.13 -6.30
CA MET A 13 -11.82 -16.32 -5.55
C MET A 13 -11.48 -15.00 -4.86
N ARG A 14 -11.08 -15.07 -3.59
CA ARG A 14 -10.81 -13.88 -2.79
C ARG A 14 -9.61 -13.10 -3.33
N ILE A 15 -9.77 -11.79 -3.48
CA ILE A 15 -8.70 -10.85 -3.89
C ILE A 15 -7.95 -10.25 -2.69
N ALA A 16 -8.52 -10.39 -1.50
CA ALA A 16 -8.03 -9.95 -0.19
C ALA A 16 -8.71 -10.79 0.92
N ILE A 17 -8.19 -10.72 2.14
CA ILE A 17 -8.71 -11.42 3.34
C ILE A 17 -9.51 -10.44 4.25
N GLU A 18 -9.39 -9.14 3.98
CA GLU A 18 -9.76 -8.00 4.83
C GLU A 18 -11.16 -8.09 5.42
N LEU A 19 -12.18 -8.23 4.56
CA LEU A 19 -13.57 -8.13 4.98
C LEU A 19 -13.96 -9.23 5.98
N HIS A 20 -13.37 -10.42 5.85
CA HIS A 20 -13.65 -11.52 6.77
C HIS A 20 -12.93 -11.33 8.10
N LEU A 21 -11.69 -10.86 8.10
CA LEU A 21 -10.95 -10.57 9.33
C LEU A 21 -11.59 -9.41 10.13
N LYS A 22 -12.06 -8.35 9.45
CA LYS A 22 -12.82 -7.27 10.12
C LYS A 22 -14.11 -7.78 10.78
N ARG A 23 -14.79 -8.79 10.22
CA ARG A 23 -15.94 -9.43 10.90
C ARG A 23 -15.53 -10.15 12.18
N LEU A 24 -14.33 -10.72 12.25
CA LEU A 24 -13.80 -11.32 13.48
C LEU A 24 -13.51 -10.26 14.56
N ILE A 25 -12.97 -9.10 14.16
CA ILE A 25 -12.82 -7.95 15.07
C ILE A 25 -14.17 -7.51 15.63
N VAL A 26 -15.18 -7.34 14.77
CA VAL A 26 -16.56 -7.04 15.21
C VAL A 26 -17.12 -8.12 16.13
N GLY A 27 -16.75 -9.38 15.89
CA GLY A 27 -17.09 -10.52 16.74
C GLY A 27 -16.34 -10.59 18.08
N GLY A 28 -15.46 -9.64 18.38
CA GLY A 28 -14.73 -9.55 19.64
C GLY A 28 -13.37 -10.27 19.65
N LEU A 29 -12.90 -10.80 18.52
CA LEU A 29 -11.50 -11.27 18.43
C LEU A 29 -10.61 -10.04 18.21
N GLU A 30 -9.99 -9.54 19.27
CA GLU A 30 -9.30 -8.24 19.26
C GLU A 30 -8.03 -8.22 18.38
N LYS A 31 -7.32 -9.34 18.25
CA LYS A 31 -6.09 -9.44 17.45
C LYS A 31 -6.10 -10.70 16.60
N VAL A 32 -6.13 -10.54 15.28
CA VAL A 32 -6.22 -11.65 14.33
C VAL A 32 -5.23 -11.45 13.19
N TYR A 33 -4.71 -12.55 12.64
CA TYR A 33 -3.93 -12.53 11.40
C TYR A 33 -4.23 -13.78 10.58
N GLU A 34 -4.04 -13.69 9.27
CA GLU A 34 -4.07 -14.83 8.37
C GLU A 34 -2.89 -14.74 7.39
N ILE A 35 -2.19 -15.87 7.19
CA ILE A 35 -1.25 -16.06 6.09
C ILE A 35 -1.91 -17.02 5.10
N GLY A 36 -2.34 -16.49 3.96
CA GLY A 36 -3.21 -17.22 3.05
C GLY A 36 -3.02 -16.84 1.59
N ARG A 37 -3.55 -17.68 0.69
CA ARG A 37 -3.53 -17.39 -0.74
C ARG A 37 -4.60 -16.35 -1.10
N VAL A 38 -4.23 -15.37 -1.90
CA VAL A 38 -5.15 -14.47 -2.61
C VAL A 38 -4.97 -14.65 -4.12
N PHE A 39 -6.01 -14.32 -4.88
CA PHE A 39 -6.09 -14.58 -6.31
C PHE A 39 -6.48 -13.30 -7.05
N ARG A 40 -5.67 -12.86 -8.01
CA ARG A 40 -5.97 -11.71 -8.87
C ARG A 40 -5.86 -12.13 -10.32
N ASN A 41 -6.93 -11.89 -11.08
CA ASN A 41 -6.99 -12.23 -12.50
C ASN A 41 -6.31 -11.13 -13.33
N GLU A 42 -5.01 -10.96 -13.10
CA GLU A 42 -4.15 -9.92 -13.67
C GLU A 42 -3.00 -10.57 -14.46
N GLY A 43 -2.30 -9.78 -15.26
CA GLY A 43 -1.13 -10.25 -16.01
C GLY A 43 0.02 -10.65 -15.09
N VAL A 44 0.85 -11.60 -15.55
CA VAL A 44 2.07 -12.00 -14.83
C VAL A 44 3.17 -10.97 -15.09
N SER A 45 3.94 -10.62 -14.06
CA SER A 45 5.14 -9.79 -14.20
C SER A 45 6.23 -10.22 -13.23
N THR A 46 7.39 -9.55 -13.24
CA THR A 46 8.48 -9.80 -12.27
C THR A 46 8.06 -9.59 -10.81
N ARG A 47 6.95 -8.88 -10.57
CA ARG A 47 6.39 -8.61 -9.23
C ARG A 47 5.01 -9.22 -9.01
N HIS A 48 4.38 -9.80 -10.04
CA HIS A 48 2.98 -10.26 -9.97
C HIS A 48 2.82 -11.71 -10.42
N ASN A 49 2.22 -12.53 -9.56
CA ASN A 49 1.73 -13.86 -9.90
C ASN A 49 0.21 -13.91 -9.61
N PRO A 50 -0.63 -14.55 -10.46
CA PRO A 50 -2.09 -14.54 -10.30
C PRO A 50 -2.57 -15.13 -8.98
N GLU A 51 -1.74 -15.98 -8.36
CA GLU A 51 -1.93 -16.46 -7.00
C GLU A 51 -0.70 -16.13 -6.16
N PHE A 52 -0.88 -15.47 -5.02
CA PHE A 52 0.24 -15.12 -4.15
C PHE A 52 -0.15 -15.15 -2.68
N THR A 53 0.81 -15.43 -1.82
CA THR A 53 0.59 -15.52 -0.37
C THR A 53 0.67 -14.13 0.23
N MET A 54 -0.35 -13.74 0.98
CA MET A 54 -0.42 -12.48 1.69
C MET A 54 -0.55 -12.75 3.19
N ILE A 55 0.09 -11.91 4.00
CA ILE A 55 -0.26 -11.76 5.41
C ILE A 55 -1.18 -10.55 5.55
N GLU A 56 -2.32 -10.76 6.18
CA GLU A 56 -3.16 -9.67 6.67
C GLU A 56 -3.33 -9.81 8.18
N LEU A 57 -3.29 -8.68 8.90
CA LEU A 57 -3.58 -8.64 10.32
C LEU A 57 -4.49 -7.47 10.69
N TYR A 58 -5.20 -7.64 11.79
CA TYR A 58 -5.97 -6.60 12.45
C TYR A 58 -5.74 -6.63 13.94
N GLU A 59 -5.58 -5.44 14.52
CA GLU A 59 -5.43 -5.22 15.95
C GLU A 59 -6.40 -4.11 16.38
N ALA A 60 -7.36 -4.47 17.23
CA ALA A 60 -8.29 -3.52 17.81
C ALA A 60 -7.52 -2.49 18.67
N TYR A 61 -8.00 -1.24 18.66
CA TYR A 61 -7.43 -0.11 19.39
C TYR A 61 -6.06 0.40 18.91
N ALA A 62 -5.47 -0.20 17.87
CA ALA A 62 -4.28 0.29 17.21
C ALA A 62 -4.62 1.27 16.06
N ASP A 63 -3.74 2.23 15.81
CA ASP A 63 -3.77 3.07 14.61
C ASP A 63 -2.67 2.70 13.59
N TYR A 64 -2.59 3.40 12.47
CA TYR A 64 -1.61 3.10 11.44
C TYR A 64 -0.15 3.28 11.90
N LYS A 65 0.12 4.10 12.91
CA LYS A 65 1.47 4.30 13.47
C LYS A 65 1.90 3.09 14.28
N ASP A 66 0.97 2.50 15.04
CA ASP A 66 1.20 1.21 15.70
C ASP A 66 1.47 0.11 14.67
N ILE A 67 0.72 0.10 13.56
CA ILE A 67 0.91 -0.87 12.47
C ILE A 67 2.23 -0.66 11.72
N MET A 68 2.69 0.60 11.52
CA MET A 68 4.02 0.88 10.96
C MET A 68 5.11 0.27 11.84
N LYS A 69 5.04 0.49 13.15
CA LYS A 69 5.98 -0.10 14.11
C LYS A 69 5.96 -1.61 14.10
N LEU A 70 4.77 -2.21 14.15
CA LEU A 70 4.61 -3.66 14.08
C LEU A 70 5.22 -4.24 12.81
N THR A 71 5.05 -3.55 11.67
CA THR A 71 5.54 -3.99 10.36
C THR A 71 7.07 -4.00 10.32
N GLU A 72 7.73 -2.89 10.70
CA GLU A 72 9.20 -2.83 10.68
C GLU A 72 9.83 -3.78 11.72
N ASP A 73 9.23 -3.89 12.92
CA ASP A 73 9.68 -4.81 13.97
C ASP A 73 9.58 -6.27 13.51
N MET A 74 8.45 -6.64 12.87
CA MET A 74 8.25 -7.98 12.34
C MET A 74 9.26 -8.33 11.25
N VAL A 75 9.46 -7.44 10.28
CA VAL A 75 10.39 -7.68 9.16
C VAL A 75 11.83 -7.78 9.67
N ALA A 76 12.25 -6.86 10.54
CA ALA A 76 13.57 -6.87 11.15
C ALA A 76 13.80 -8.12 12.00
N HIS A 77 12.80 -8.54 12.79
CA HIS A 77 12.86 -9.77 13.57
C HIS A 77 13.07 -11.00 12.68
N ILE A 78 12.31 -11.13 11.59
CA ILE A 78 12.43 -12.24 10.64
C ILE A 78 13.81 -12.23 9.98
N ALA A 79 14.27 -11.08 9.49
CA ALA A 79 15.60 -10.94 8.88
C ALA A 79 16.70 -11.36 9.87
N LYS A 80 16.67 -10.84 11.10
CA LYS A 80 17.65 -11.19 12.13
C LYS A 80 17.62 -12.67 12.48
N LYS A 81 16.44 -13.29 12.55
CA LYS A 81 16.28 -14.70 12.93
C LYS A 81 16.71 -15.66 11.83
N VAL A 82 16.44 -15.34 10.57
CA VAL A 82 16.72 -16.22 9.43
C VAL A 82 18.13 -15.99 8.86
N LEU A 83 18.57 -14.73 8.80
CA LEU A 83 19.83 -14.34 8.15
C LEU A 83 20.93 -13.97 9.15
N GLY A 84 20.60 -13.80 10.44
CA GLY A 84 21.55 -13.34 11.48
C GLY A 84 21.82 -11.84 11.47
N THR A 85 21.27 -11.10 10.51
CA THR A 85 21.51 -9.67 10.28
C THR A 85 20.24 -8.98 9.74
N THR A 86 20.17 -7.67 9.88
CA THR A 86 19.16 -6.78 9.26
C THR A 86 19.68 -6.11 7.99
N THR A 87 20.98 -6.14 7.73
CA THR A 87 21.58 -5.67 6.47
C THR A 87 21.59 -6.80 5.46
N ILE A 88 20.93 -6.59 4.30
CA ILE A 88 20.80 -7.59 3.24
C ILE A 88 21.27 -7.03 1.89
N GLN A 89 21.70 -7.90 1.00
CA GLN A 89 21.96 -7.55 -0.40
C GLN A 89 20.74 -7.95 -1.25
N TYR A 90 20.22 -7.01 -2.05
CA TYR A 90 19.15 -7.27 -3.01
C TYR A 90 19.48 -6.62 -4.36
N GLY A 91 19.80 -7.45 -5.36
CA GLY A 91 20.38 -6.97 -6.61
C GLY A 91 21.68 -6.22 -6.35
N ASP A 92 21.79 -4.99 -6.84
CA ASP A 92 22.94 -4.10 -6.64
C ASP A 92 22.85 -3.25 -5.36
N TYR A 93 21.75 -3.38 -4.59
CA TYR A 93 21.51 -2.55 -3.41
C TYR A 93 21.82 -3.28 -2.10
N GLU A 94 22.55 -2.60 -1.22
CA GLU A 94 22.61 -2.95 0.20
C GLU A 94 21.42 -2.27 0.91
N ILE A 95 20.54 -3.07 1.51
CA ILE A 95 19.31 -2.63 2.18
C ILE A 95 19.47 -2.84 3.68
N ASN A 96 19.23 -1.80 4.48
CA ASN A 96 19.17 -1.91 5.92
C ASN A 96 17.72 -2.03 6.39
N LEU A 97 17.34 -3.20 6.92
CA LEU A 97 16.02 -3.46 7.49
C LEU A 97 15.93 -3.11 8.98
N GLU A 98 16.99 -2.58 9.59
CA GLU A 98 16.98 -2.16 10.99
C GLU A 98 16.00 -0.99 11.22
N PRO A 99 15.05 -1.09 12.16
CA PRO A 99 14.19 0.01 12.53
C PRO A 99 14.97 1.17 13.17
N GLU A 100 14.49 2.40 13.11
CA GLU A 100 13.22 2.84 12.54
C GLU A 100 13.34 3.20 11.05
N TRP A 101 12.40 2.75 10.23
CA TRP A 101 12.31 3.07 8.81
C TRP A 101 11.86 4.51 8.57
N THR A 102 12.15 5.05 7.40
CA THR A 102 11.74 6.43 7.06
C THR A 102 10.21 6.50 6.98
N ARG A 103 9.58 7.48 7.63
CA ARG A 103 8.17 7.84 7.38
C ARG A 103 8.13 9.11 6.55
N LEU A 104 7.49 9.05 5.38
CA LEU A 104 7.44 10.18 4.44
C LEU A 104 6.00 10.33 3.91
N HIS A 105 5.43 11.53 4.02
CA HIS A 105 4.11 11.80 3.48
C HIS A 105 4.15 11.72 1.95
N MET A 106 3.11 11.19 1.31
CA MET A 106 3.06 11.03 -0.15
C MET A 106 3.28 12.37 -0.87
N VAL A 107 2.59 13.43 -0.42
CA VAL A 107 2.73 14.77 -0.98
C VAL A 107 4.14 15.33 -0.79
N ASP A 108 4.76 15.10 0.37
CA ASP A 108 6.14 15.53 0.62
C ASP A 108 7.13 14.79 -0.27
N ALA A 109 6.91 13.49 -0.50
CA ALA A 109 7.72 12.70 -1.41
C ALA A 109 7.61 13.24 -2.84
N ILE A 110 6.39 13.50 -3.32
CA ILE A 110 6.16 14.07 -4.65
C ILE A 110 6.87 15.42 -4.77
N LYS A 111 6.75 16.29 -3.76
CA LYS A 111 7.42 17.59 -3.74
C LYS A 111 8.94 17.46 -3.76
N GLN A 112 9.51 16.53 -2.99
CA GLN A 112 10.95 16.29 -2.94
C GLN A 112 11.51 15.78 -4.27
N TYR A 113 10.83 14.85 -4.93
CA TYR A 113 11.37 14.13 -6.09
C TYR A 113 10.91 14.67 -7.45
N SER A 114 9.77 15.36 -7.51
CA SER A 114 9.24 15.95 -8.75
C SER A 114 9.20 17.48 -8.73
N GLY A 115 9.18 18.11 -7.55
CA GLY A 115 9.00 19.55 -7.38
C GLY A 115 7.53 20.01 -7.33
N ALA A 116 6.57 19.15 -7.70
CA ALA A 116 5.15 19.45 -7.64
C ALA A 116 4.63 19.46 -6.18
N ASP A 117 3.84 20.47 -5.83
CA ASP A 117 3.30 20.64 -4.48
C ASP A 117 1.77 20.48 -4.49
N PHE A 118 1.29 19.45 -3.77
CA PHE A 118 -0.12 19.12 -3.64
C PHE A 118 -0.70 19.42 -2.25
N TRP A 119 0.03 20.10 -1.37
CA TRP A 119 -0.49 20.47 -0.05
C TRP A 119 -1.55 21.56 -0.12
N ASN A 120 -1.47 22.43 -1.15
CA ASN A 120 -2.48 23.45 -1.35
C ASN A 120 -3.68 22.84 -2.09
N PRO A 121 -4.92 23.07 -1.61
CA PRO A 121 -6.10 22.68 -2.34
C PRO A 121 -6.10 23.25 -3.77
N MET A 122 -6.41 22.41 -4.74
CA MET A 122 -6.43 22.79 -6.15
C MET A 122 -7.62 22.15 -6.88
N SER A 123 -8.01 22.78 -7.97
CA SER A 123 -8.98 22.23 -8.92
C SER A 123 -8.41 21.05 -9.70
N ILE A 124 -9.31 20.25 -10.29
CA ILE A 124 -8.89 19.15 -11.15
C ILE A 124 -8.16 19.65 -12.40
N GLU A 125 -8.53 20.82 -12.91
CA GLU A 125 -7.86 21.46 -14.04
C GLU A 125 -6.40 21.81 -13.70
N GLU A 126 -6.15 22.43 -12.53
CA GLU A 126 -4.79 22.74 -12.06
C GLU A 126 -3.95 21.46 -11.87
N ALA A 127 -4.53 20.41 -11.29
CA ALA A 127 -3.84 19.12 -11.12
C ALA A 127 -3.48 18.47 -12.47
N ARG A 128 -4.36 18.59 -13.48
CA ARG A 128 -4.10 18.10 -14.85
C ARG A 128 -3.01 18.91 -15.54
N GLU A 129 -2.97 20.22 -15.34
CA GLU A 129 -1.90 21.08 -15.86
C GLU A 129 -0.54 20.69 -15.25
N LEU A 130 -0.49 20.47 -13.94
CA LEU A 130 0.72 19.97 -13.25
C LEU A 130 1.17 18.63 -13.82
N ALA A 131 0.25 17.68 -13.99
CA ALA A 131 0.56 16.37 -14.57
C ALA A 131 1.18 16.50 -15.97
N LYS A 132 0.61 17.38 -16.80
CA LYS A 132 1.14 17.66 -18.14
C LYS A 132 2.53 18.28 -18.10
N GLU A 133 2.78 19.25 -17.21
CA GLU A 133 4.09 19.89 -17.03
C GLU A 133 5.18 18.87 -16.63
N HIS A 134 4.84 17.94 -15.74
CA HIS A 134 5.76 16.95 -15.20
C HIS A 134 5.82 15.65 -16.02
N ASN A 135 5.11 15.58 -17.15
CA ASN A 135 4.96 14.40 -17.99
C ASN A 135 4.50 13.17 -17.19
N VAL A 136 3.41 13.33 -16.44
CA VAL A 136 2.70 12.25 -15.73
C VAL A 136 1.50 11.82 -16.58
N GLU A 137 1.42 10.53 -16.89
CA GLU A 137 0.30 9.97 -17.64
C GLU A 137 -0.94 9.88 -16.73
N ILE A 138 -2.07 10.38 -17.20
CA ILE A 138 -3.33 10.38 -16.46
C ILE A 138 -4.49 9.97 -17.37
N LYS A 139 -5.61 9.55 -16.76
CA LYS A 139 -6.87 9.24 -17.45
C LYS A 139 -7.88 10.36 -17.21
N ASP A 140 -8.76 10.60 -18.17
CA ASP A 140 -9.78 11.66 -18.07
C ASP A 140 -10.76 11.46 -16.90
N THR A 141 -10.92 10.23 -16.42
CA THR A 141 -11.79 9.87 -15.30
C THR A 141 -11.15 10.10 -13.93
N MET A 142 -9.88 10.52 -13.87
CA MET A 142 -9.15 10.73 -12.63
C MET A 142 -9.56 12.05 -11.97
N GLU A 143 -9.75 11.99 -10.66
CA GLU A 143 -9.87 13.14 -9.75
C GLU A 143 -8.49 13.51 -9.16
N VAL A 144 -8.41 14.60 -8.38
CA VAL A 144 -7.13 15.14 -7.86
C VAL A 144 -6.34 14.08 -7.08
N GLY A 145 -6.98 13.33 -6.19
CA GLY A 145 -6.31 12.27 -5.43
C GLY A 145 -5.72 11.15 -6.30
N HIS A 146 -6.38 10.81 -7.41
CA HIS A 146 -5.84 9.84 -8.37
C HIS A 146 -4.59 10.40 -9.05
N ILE A 147 -4.60 11.68 -9.43
CA ILE A 147 -3.44 12.34 -10.05
C ILE A 147 -2.26 12.39 -9.08
N ILE A 148 -2.50 12.70 -7.79
CA ILE A 148 -1.46 12.67 -6.75
C ILE A 148 -0.81 11.27 -6.69
N ASN A 149 -1.59 10.21 -6.72
CA ASN A 149 -1.05 8.84 -6.73
C ASN A 149 -0.25 8.54 -8.01
N GLU A 150 -0.71 8.96 -9.18
CA GLU A 150 0.04 8.79 -10.44
C GLU A 150 1.38 9.53 -10.42
N PHE A 151 1.44 10.72 -9.80
CA PHE A 151 2.70 11.41 -9.56
C PHE A 151 3.65 10.57 -8.70
N PHE A 152 3.13 9.98 -7.62
CA PHE A 152 3.93 9.12 -6.76
C PHE A 152 4.46 7.88 -7.51
N GLU A 153 3.59 7.12 -8.17
CA GLU A 153 3.97 5.89 -8.88
C GLU A 153 4.98 6.18 -10.01
N GLN A 154 4.72 7.21 -10.83
CA GLN A 154 5.54 7.47 -12.02
C GLN A 154 6.82 8.27 -11.76
N LYS A 155 6.88 9.05 -10.66
CA LYS A 155 8.01 9.96 -10.39
C LYS A 155 8.76 9.66 -9.10
N VAL A 156 8.22 8.84 -8.19
CA VAL A 156 8.80 8.66 -6.85
C VAL A 156 9.12 7.20 -6.53
N GLU A 157 8.19 6.27 -6.78
CA GLU A 157 8.26 4.89 -6.28
C GLU A 157 9.60 4.19 -6.57
N ASP A 158 10.12 4.34 -7.79
CA ASP A 158 11.36 3.71 -8.26
C ASP A 158 12.63 4.18 -7.53
N LYS A 159 12.56 5.31 -6.83
CA LYS A 159 13.71 5.93 -6.11
C LYS A 159 13.77 5.50 -4.64
N LEU A 160 12.73 4.87 -4.11
CA LEU A 160 12.65 4.46 -2.71
C LEU A 160 13.34 3.11 -2.50
N ILE A 161 14.66 3.13 -2.35
CA ILE A 161 15.49 1.92 -2.19
C ILE A 161 15.50 1.40 -0.75
N GLN A 162 15.74 2.28 0.23
CA GLN A 162 15.69 1.91 1.65
C GLN A 162 14.23 1.80 2.10
N PRO A 163 13.92 0.92 3.08
CA PRO A 163 12.55 0.75 3.53
C PRO A 163 11.97 2.08 4.02
N THR A 164 10.86 2.46 3.40
CA THR A 164 10.20 3.74 3.60
C THR A 164 8.70 3.51 3.68
N PHE A 165 8.07 3.96 4.75
CA PHE A 165 6.62 4.05 4.84
C PHE A 165 6.14 5.33 4.18
N ILE A 166 5.46 5.18 3.05
CA ILE A 166 4.68 6.27 2.45
C ILE A 166 3.30 6.28 3.07
N TYR A 167 2.85 7.45 3.54
CA TYR A 167 1.55 7.63 4.19
C TYR A 167 0.84 8.89 3.70
N GLY A 168 -0.43 9.06 4.10
CA GLY A 168 -1.25 10.16 3.61
C GLY A 168 -1.72 9.95 2.17
N HIS A 169 -2.16 8.73 1.86
CA HIS A 169 -2.75 8.43 0.56
C HIS A 169 -4.08 9.18 0.42
N PRO A 170 -4.38 9.75 -0.77
CA PRO A 170 -5.65 10.43 -1.02
C PRO A 170 -6.87 9.53 -0.75
N VAL A 171 -7.96 10.17 -0.33
CA VAL A 171 -9.20 9.48 0.06
C VAL A 171 -9.82 8.70 -1.11
N GLU A 172 -9.67 9.22 -2.33
CA GLU A 172 -10.20 8.66 -3.57
C GLU A 172 -9.66 7.25 -3.86
N ILE A 173 -8.41 6.98 -3.47
CA ILE A 173 -7.76 5.67 -3.64
C ILE A 173 -7.76 4.82 -2.36
N SER A 174 -8.31 5.34 -1.26
CA SER A 174 -8.26 4.74 0.07
C SER A 174 -9.65 4.44 0.64
N PRO A 175 -10.52 3.68 -0.07
CA PRO A 175 -11.95 3.58 0.25
C PRO A 175 -12.26 2.89 1.60
N LEU A 176 -11.31 2.13 2.15
CA LEU A 176 -11.47 1.39 3.41
C LEU A 176 -10.62 1.94 4.56
N ALA A 177 -9.86 3.01 4.31
CA ALA A 177 -9.07 3.70 5.32
C ALA A 177 -9.89 4.77 6.04
N LYS A 178 -9.62 4.99 7.33
CA LYS A 178 -10.17 6.15 8.05
C LYS A 178 -9.51 7.42 7.47
N LYS A 179 -10.31 8.46 7.22
CA LYS A 179 -9.78 9.80 6.89
C LYS A 179 -8.89 10.33 8.00
N ASN A 180 -7.93 11.16 7.63
CA ASN A 180 -7.20 11.95 8.61
C ASN A 180 -8.16 12.99 9.20
N ASP A 181 -8.01 13.30 10.49
CA ASP A 181 -8.86 14.26 11.19
C ASP A 181 -8.42 15.71 10.89
N GLU A 182 -7.18 15.92 10.45
CA GLU A 182 -6.58 17.22 10.13
C GLU A 182 -6.62 17.60 8.64
N ASP A 183 -6.74 16.60 7.74
CA ASP A 183 -6.70 16.73 6.28
C ASP A 183 -7.67 15.76 5.58
#